data_AF-A0A2E6GJU1-F1
#
_entry.id   AF-A0A2E6GJU1-F1
#
_cell.length_a   1.000
_cell.length_b   1.000
_cell.length_c   1.000
_cell.angle_alpha   90.00
_cell.angle_beta   90.00
_cell.angle_gamma   90.00
#
_symmetry.space_group_name_H-M   'P 1'
#
loop_
_entity.id
_entity.type
_entity.pdbx_description
1 polymer ?
#
loop_
_entity_poly.entity_id
_entity_poly.type
_entity_poly.pdbx_seq_one_letter_code
_entity_poly.pdbx_strand_id
1 'polypeptide(L)'
;MSKKIPLTFACGDYAITRPLIDGIVKPDGIDLTVLTDMDSTTRHWRFYNNEDFDIAEASCSTYLVAKDQGRPFDAIPVFLHRRFRHGFVFINTNAGIKEPKDLIGKKVGIKHWQVTAILWMKGILEHEYGVPHRSIDWYQELDQDIPVEMPDDIKLQTLPDDKSVADMVAEGELDACIHSSIIKPFLNGDPRVARLFPDFKQEEVDFFGKTGMFPIMHITGIRKEIVEQHPWVPINMYHALNKAKAVAMKQMVNPRIVPLAWYRETWEEQEQLLGKDPWEYGLGEQNRKTLENMINYSHEQALMKNKMSVDDLFLSVDQGRKRGV
;
A
#
# COMPACT_ATOMS: atom_id res chain seq x y z
N MET A 1 -28.20 29.83 0.47
CA MET A 1 -26.92 29.16 0.17
C MET A 1 -27.20 27.67 0.09
N SER A 2 -26.83 26.99 -0.99
CA SER A 2 -26.96 25.53 -1.04
C SER A 2 -26.11 24.91 0.07
N LYS A 3 -26.65 23.90 0.77
CA LYS A 3 -25.91 23.20 1.82
C LYS A 3 -24.86 22.29 1.18
N LYS A 4 -23.65 22.27 1.73
CA LYS A 4 -22.64 21.26 1.41
C LYS A 4 -23.13 19.88 1.83
N ILE A 5 -22.70 18.83 1.11
CA ILE A 5 -23.04 17.46 1.50
C ILE A 5 -22.06 16.97 2.58
N PRO A 6 -22.53 16.33 3.66
CA PRO A 6 -21.66 15.73 4.66
C PRO A 6 -21.10 14.41 4.12
N LEU A 7 -19.78 14.24 4.14
CA LEU A 7 -19.12 12.97 3.79
C LEU A 7 -18.01 12.65 4.79
N THR A 8 -17.75 11.36 4.98
CA THR A 8 -16.65 10.83 5.80
C THR A 8 -15.47 10.40 4.93
N PHE A 9 -14.25 10.66 5.41
CA PHE A 9 -13.02 10.18 4.81
C PHE A 9 -12.12 9.53 5.86
N ALA A 10 -11.95 8.21 5.80
CA ALA A 10 -11.05 7.49 6.68
C ALA A 10 -9.65 7.38 6.05
N CYS A 11 -8.60 7.85 6.72
CA CYS A 11 -7.23 7.75 6.21
C CYS A 11 -6.18 7.72 7.33
N GLY A 12 -4.92 7.51 6.99
CA GLY A 12 -3.82 7.71 7.92
C GLY A 12 -3.59 9.19 8.25
N ASP A 13 -3.10 9.45 9.46
CA ASP A 13 -2.60 10.77 9.87
C ASP A 13 -1.19 10.99 9.31
N TYR A 14 -1.12 11.42 8.06
CA TYR A 14 0.13 11.67 7.34
C TYR A 14 0.31 13.17 7.12
N ALA A 15 1.57 13.61 6.98
CA ALA A 15 1.86 15.00 6.64
C ALA A 15 1.09 15.46 5.38
N ILE A 16 0.99 14.60 4.35
CA ILE A 16 0.31 14.91 3.08
C ILE A 16 -1.22 14.99 3.17
N THR A 17 -1.85 14.39 4.18
CA THR A 17 -3.29 14.49 4.45
C THR A 17 -3.61 15.56 5.49
N ARG A 18 -2.62 16.01 6.27
CA ARG A 18 -2.80 16.99 7.35
C ARG A 18 -3.48 18.29 6.95
N PRO A 19 -3.19 18.91 5.78
CA PRO A 19 -3.91 20.12 5.37
C PRO A 19 -5.42 19.91 5.14
N LEU A 20 -5.88 18.68 4.84
CA LEU A 20 -7.31 18.35 4.81
C LEU A 20 -7.86 18.17 6.22
N ILE A 21 -7.16 17.42 7.07
CA ILE A 21 -7.54 17.15 8.48
C ILE A 21 -7.73 18.47 9.23
N ASP A 22 -6.80 19.40 9.09
CA ASP A 22 -6.83 20.70 9.79
C ASP A 22 -7.74 21.73 9.07
N GLY A 23 -8.37 21.36 7.94
CA GLY A 23 -9.28 22.23 7.19
C GLY A 23 -8.62 23.39 6.44
N ILE A 24 -7.29 23.40 6.30
CA ILE A 24 -6.52 24.35 5.49
C ILE A 24 -6.90 24.21 4.01
N VAL A 25 -7.09 22.97 3.58
CA VAL A 25 -7.65 22.61 2.27
C VAL A 25 -9.02 22.00 2.51
N LYS A 26 -10.02 22.45 1.76
CA LYS A 26 -11.38 21.89 1.79
C LYS A 26 -11.79 21.49 0.38
N PRO A 27 -12.34 20.28 0.20
CA PRO A 27 -12.99 19.92 -1.07
C PRO A 27 -14.17 20.86 -1.35
N ASP A 28 -14.36 21.20 -2.62
CA ASP A 28 -15.49 22.03 -3.03
C ASP A 28 -16.81 21.25 -2.92
N GLY A 29 -17.86 21.91 -2.44
CA GLY A 29 -19.20 21.31 -2.24
C GLY A 29 -19.34 20.29 -1.10
N ILE A 30 -18.25 19.86 -0.46
CA ILE A 30 -18.25 18.80 0.56
C ILE A 30 -17.93 19.37 1.95
N ASP A 31 -18.71 18.96 2.94
CA ASP A 31 -18.41 19.11 4.37
C ASP A 31 -17.78 17.81 4.86
N LEU A 32 -16.44 17.77 4.84
CA LEU A 32 -15.68 16.53 4.99
C LEU A 32 -15.30 16.29 6.45
N THR A 33 -15.72 15.15 7.00
CA THR A 33 -15.27 14.63 8.29
C THR A 33 -14.12 13.65 8.08
N VAL A 34 -12.93 13.97 8.55
CA VAL A 34 -11.75 13.10 8.39
C VAL A 34 -11.55 12.24 9.65
N LEU A 35 -11.42 10.93 9.49
CA LEU A 35 -11.27 9.95 10.56
C LEU A 35 -9.90 9.28 10.48
N THR A 36 -9.08 9.43 11.52
CA THR A 36 -7.68 8.94 11.52
C THR A 36 -7.34 7.95 12.64
N ASP A 37 -8.23 7.77 13.61
CA ASP A 37 -7.97 6.97 14.82
C ASP A 37 -8.23 5.47 14.58
N MET A 38 -7.48 4.89 13.64
CA MET A 38 -7.53 3.46 13.32
C MET A 38 -6.27 3.02 12.55
N ASP A 39 -5.84 1.78 12.77
CA ASP A 39 -4.79 1.19 11.95
C ASP A 39 -5.29 0.83 10.53
N SER A 40 -4.37 0.51 9.63
CA SER A 40 -4.71 0.22 8.23
C SER A 40 -5.56 -1.04 8.08
N THR A 41 -5.29 -2.09 8.84
CA THR A 41 -6.05 -3.37 8.78
C THR A 41 -7.51 -3.12 9.18
N THR A 42 -7.71 -2.46 10.33
CA THR A 42 -9.03 -2.10 10.83
C THR A 42 -9.79 -1.21 9.82
N ARG A 43 -9.11 -0.20 9.25
CA ARG A 43 -9.73 0.70 8.27
C ARG A 43 -10.18 -0.04 7.01
N HIS A 44 -9.31 -0.86 6.43
CA HIS A 44 -9.61 -1.59 5.19
C HIS A 44 -10.77 -2.55 5.39
N TRP A 45 -10.74 -3.31 6.49
CA TRP A 45 -11.79 -4.25 6.81
C TRP A 45 -13.15 -3.56 6.97
N ARG A 46 -13.21 -2.46 7.75
CA ARG A 46 -14.44 -1.66 7.93
C ARG A 46 -14.95 -1.03 6.64
N PHE A 47 -14.05 -0.60 5.75
CA PHE A 47 -14.44 -0.04 4.46
C PHE A 47 -15.05 -1.11 3.54
N TYR A 48 -14.40 -2.26 3.38
CA TYR A 48 -14.84 -3.29 2.44
C TYR A 48 -15.97 -4.20 2.94
N ASN A 49 -16.10 -4.39 4.26
CA ASN A 49 -17.07 -5.32 4.83
C ASN A 49 -18.27 -4.64 5.50
N ASN A 50 -18.10 -3.45 6.08
CA ASN A 50 -19.18 -2.74 6.76
C ASN A 50 -19.67 -1.52 5.99
N GLU A 51 -18.92 -1.06 4.98
CA GLU A 51 -19.20 0.19 4.27
C GLU A 51 -19.31 1.42 5.20
N ASP A 52 -18.54 1.40 6.30
CA ASP A 52 -18.60 2.39 7.39
C ASP A 52 -18.24 3.82 6.98
N PHE A 53 -17.61 4.00 5.81
CA PHE A 53 -17.08 5.27 5.34
C PHE A 53 -17.48 5.55 3.90
N ASP A 54 -17.75 6.82 3.58
CA ASP A 54 -18.05 7.25 2.21
C ASP A 54 -16.82 7.14 1.29
N ILE A 55 -15.66 7.51 1.85
CA ILE A 55 -14.36 7.52 1.20
C ILE A 55 -13.34 6.93 2.17
N ALA A 56 -12.41 6.12 1.69
CA ALA A 56 -11.33 5.60 2.52
C ALA A 56 -10.01 5.44 1.77
N GLU A 57 -8.91 5.65 2.49
CA GLU A 57 -7.64 5.06 2.10
C GLU A 57 -7.72 3.55 2.26
N ALA A 58 -7.52 2.81 1.17
CA ALA A 58 -7.71 1.37 1.14
C ALA A 58 -6.55 0.62 0.49
N SER A 59 -6.30 -0.61 0.95
CA SER A 59 -5.35 -1.56 0.35
C SER A 59 -5.59 -1.68 -1.15
N CYS A 60 -4.57 -1.38 -1.96
CA CYS A 60 -4.66 -1.50 -3.42
C CYS A 60 -4.81 -2.97 -3.85
N SER A 61 -4.17 -3.92 -3.16
CA SER A 61 -4.35 -5.35 -3.46
C SER A 61 -5.77 -5.83 -3.14
N THR A 62 -6.33 -5.41 -2.00
CA THR A 62 -7.73 -5.74 -1.66
C THR A 62 -8.70 -5.06 -2.62
N TYR A 63 -8.39 -3.86 -3.11
CA TYR A 63 -9.18 -3.15 -4.11
C TYR A 63 -9.27 -3.93 -5.44
N LEU A 64 -8.15 -4.50 -5.89
CA LEU A 64 -8.12 -5.35 -7.09
C LEU A 64 -9.07 -6.55 -6.96
N VAL A 65 -9.06 -7.21 -5.80
CA VAL A 65 -9.98 -8.32 -5.49
C VAL A 65 -11.43 -7.84 -5.47
N ALA A 66 -11.71 -6.72 -4.79
CA ALA A 66 -13.04 -6.11 -4.75
C ALA A 66 -13.60 -5.84 -6.16
N LYS A 67 -12.77 -5.27 -7.05
CA LYS A 67 -13.18 -4.96 -8.44
C LYS A 67 -13.39 -6.22 -9.28
N ASP A 68 -12.52 -7.22 -9.19
CA ASP A 68 -12.68 -8.50 -9.89
C ASP A 68 -13.98 -9.22 -9.46
N GLN A 69 -14.37 -9.09 -8.19
CA GLN A 69 -15.61 -9.65 -7.64
C GLN A 69 -16.84 -8.74 -7.81
N GLY A 70 -16.73 -7.58 -8.46
CA GLY A 70 -17.86 -6.68 -8.68
C GLY A 70 -18.42 -6.02 -7.42
N ARG A 71 -17.62 -5.88 -6.35
CA ARG A 71 -18.02 -5.18 -5.12
C ARG A 71 -18.32 -3.69 -5.42
N PRO A 72 -19.22 -3.03 -4.67
CA PRO A 72 -19.72 -1.68 -4.98
C PRO A 72 -18.75 -0.56 -4.54
N PHE A 73 -17.46 -0.69 -4.88
CA PHE A 73 -16.42 0.28 -4.57
C PHE A 73 -15.74 0.74 -5.86
N ASP A 74 -15.56 2.05 -5.99
CA ASP A 74 -14.74 2.66 -7.01
C ASP A 74 -13.53 3.35 -6.37
N ALA A 75 -12.59 3.84 -7.18
CA ALA A 75 -11.42 4.52 -6.68
C ALA A 75 -11.06 5.71 -7.57
N ILE A 76 -10.42 6.71 -6.97
CA ILE A 76 -9.69 7.76 -7.70
C ILE A 76 -8.19 7.46 -7.64
N PRO A 77 -7.39 7.89 -8.63
CA PRO A 77 -5.96 7.60 -8.69
C PRO A 77 -5.17 8.50 -7.72
N VAL A 78 -5.47 8.39 -6.42
CA VAL A 78 -4.79 9.08 -5.33
C VAL A 78 -4.17 8.05 -4.41
N PHE A 79 -2.85 8.10 -4.28
CA PHE A 79 -2.04 7.06 -3.65
C PHE A 79 -1.42 7.56 -2.34
N LEU A 80 -2.19 7.48 -1.25
CA LEU A 80 -1.80 8.10 0.03
C LEU A 80 -0.62 7.40 0.72
N HIS A 81 -0.32 6.17 0.32
CA HIS A 81 0.79 5.42 0.87
C HIS A 81 1.57 4.74 -0.25
N ARG A 82 2.88 5.02 -0.29
CA ARG A 82 3.89 4.37 -1.13
C ARG A 82 5.05 3.97 -0.25
N ARG A 83 5.67 2.84 -0.54
CA ARG A 83 6.79 2.33 0.26
C ARG A 83 7.49 1.17 -0.43
N PHE A 84 8.81 1.19 -0.51
CA PHE A 84 9.57 -0.01 -0.86
C PHE A 84 9.50 -1.07 0.25
N ARG A 85 9.64 -2.35 -0.10
CA ARG A 85 9.38 -3.46 0.83
C ARG A 85 10.57 -4.35 1.17
N HIS A 86 11.74 -4.13 0.57
CA HIS A 86 12.96 -4.87 0.89
C HIS A 86 13.29 -4.76 2.38
N GLY A 87 13.21 -3.57 2.97
CA GLY A 87 13.48 -3.35 4.40
C GLY A 87 12.50 -3.99 5.39
N PHE A 88 11.49 -4.73 4.91
CA PHE A 88 10.40 -5.30 5.71
C PHE A 88 10.32 -6.84 5.62
N VAL A 89 11.38 -7.48 5.13
CA VAL A 89 11.56 -8.92 5.20
C VAL A 89 12.51 -9.23 6.36
N PHE A 90 12.01 -9.96 7.35
CA PHE A 90 12.75 -10.33 8.55
C PHE A 90 12.97 -11.83 8.58
N ILE A 91 14.13 -12.26 9.08
CA ILE A 91 14.54 -13.66 9.15
C ILE A 91 14.93 -14.02 10.58
N ASN A 92 14.75 -15.29 10.95
CA ASN A 92 15.43 -15.84 12.10
C ASN A 92 16.91 -16.06 11.76
N THR A 93 17.82 -15.61 12.60
CA THR A 93 19.27 -15.70 12.35
C THR A 93 19.82 -17.13 12.36
N ASN A 94 19.06 -18.09 12.92
CA ASN A 94 19.40 -19.52 12.94
C ASN A 94 18.76 -20.30 11.78
N ALA A 95 17.95 -19.67 10.91
CA ALA A 95 17.27 -20.35 9.81
C ALA A 95 18.20 -20.71 8.61
N GLY A 96 19.46 -20.26 8.64
CA GLY A 96 20.42 -20.50 7.57
C GLY A 96 20.15 -19.71 6.29
N ILE A 97 19.34 -18.65 6.36
CA ILE A 97 19.02 -17.75 5.24
C ILE A 97 20.09 -16.66 5.14
N LYS A 98 20.76 -16.56 3.99
CA LYS A 98 21.80 -15.56 3.71
C LYS A 98 21.46 -14.70 2.50
N GLU A 99 20.70 -15.24 1.56
CA GLU A 99 20.23 -14.53 0.37
C GLU A 99 18.75 -14.84 0.10
N PRO A 100 18.05 -14.04 -0.72
CA PRO A 100 16.61 -14.24 -0.97
C PRO A 100 16.26 -15.65 -1.47
N LYS A 101 17.12 -16.29 -2.27
CA LYS A 101 16.90 -17.66 -2.78
C LYS A 101 16.82 -18.72 -1.69
N ASP A 102 17.41 -18.48 -0.53
CA ASP A 102 17.33 -19.40 0.61
C ASP A 102 15.92 -19.46 1.22
N LEU A 103 14.99 -18.60 0.79
CA LEU A 103 13.58 -18.68 1.17
C LEU A 103 12.84 -19.84 0.50
N ILE A 104 13.38 -20.42 -0.57
CA ILE A 104 12.77 -21.57 -1.25
C ILE A 104 12.65 -22.74 -0.26
N GLY A 105 11.43 -23.24 -0.07
CA GLY A 105 11.10 -24.33 0.85
C GLY A 105 11.07 -23.93 2.33
N LYS A 106 11.14 -22.63 2.65
CA LYS A 106 11.09 -22.12 4.03
C LYS A 106 9.67 -21.84 4.51
N LYS A 107 9.51 -21.80 5.83
CA LYS A 107 8.28 -21.37 6.50
C LYS A 107 8.26 -19.86 6.67
N VAL A 108 7.37 -19.18 5.97
CA VAL A 108 7.33 -17.71 5.94
C VAL A 108 5.99 -17.18 6.45
N GLY A 109 6.05 -16.33 7.48
CA GLY A 109 4.91 -15.66 8.08
C GLY A 109 4.49 -14.39 7.34
N ILE A 110 3.19 -14.15 7.25
CA ILE A 110 2.58 -12.93 6.70
C ILE A 110 1.34 -12.57 7.53
N LYS A 111 0.84 -11.34 7.41
CA LYS A 111 -0.41 -10.95 8.10
C LYS A 111 -1.62 -11.70 7.50
N HIS A 112 -1.82 -11.53 6.20
CA HIS A 112 -2.70 -12.32 5.34
C HIS A 112 -2.28 -12.11 3.87
N TRP A 113 -2.74 -12.97 2.97
CA TRP A 113 -2.30 -13.05 1.56
C TRP A 113 -2.51 -11.74 0.77
N GLN A 114 -3.64 -11.06 1.00
CA GLN A 114 -4.08 -9.83 0.30
C GLN A 114 -3.40 -8.53 0.70
N VAL A 115 -2.56 -8.50 1.74
CA VAL A 115 -1.92 -7.23 2.14
C VAL A 115 -1.04 -6.72 1.00
N THR A 116 -1.24 -5.47 0.54
CA THR A 116 -0.49 -4.91 -0.60
C THR A 116 1.04 -4.99 -0.44
N ALA A 117 1.55 -4.80 0.77
CA ALA A 117 2.99 -4.96 1.04
C ALA A 117 3.49 -6.38 0.71
N ILE A 118 2.67 -7.39 1.01
CA ILE A 118 2.95 -8.80 0.78
C ILE A 118 2.75 -9.15 -0.70
N LEU A 119 1.73 -8.59 -1.37
CA LEU A 119 1.57 -8.70 -2.83
C LEU A 119 2.85 -8.25 -3.54
N TRP A 120 3.32 -7.03 -3.24
CA TRP A 120 4.52 -6.47 -3.84
C TRP A 120 5.75 -7.29 -3.55
N MET A 121 6.01 -7.63 -2.28
CA MET A 121 7.24 -8.32 -1.95
C MET A 121 7.29 -9.74 -2.52
N LYS A 122 6.16 -10.46 -2.58
CA LYS A 122 6.09 -11.77 -3.28
C LYS A 122 6.42 -11.62 -4.77
N GLY A 123 5.86 -10.62 -5.45
CA GLY A 123 6.17 -10.34 -6.85
C GLY A 123 7.62 -9.94 -7.08
N ILE A 124 8.17 -9.08 -6.22
CA ILE A 124 9.58 -8.66 -6.30
C ILE A 124 10.52 -9.86 -6.06
N LEU A 125 10.26 -10.68 -5.03
CA LEU A 125 11.04 -11.90 -4.76
C LEU A 125 11.06 -12.84 -5.96
N GLU A 126 9.91 -13.02 -6.62
CA GLU A 126 9.80 -13.89 -7.79
C GLU A 126 10.54 -13.35 -9.01
N HIS A 127 10.27 -12.10 -9.39
CA HIS A 127 10.75 -11.54 -10.66
C HIS A 127 12.17 -10.98 -10.59
N GLU A 128 12.60 -10.49 -9.42
CA GLU A 128 13.92 -9.88 -9.24
C GLU A 128 14.96 -10.83 -8.65
N TYR A 129 14.51 -11.77 -7.80
CA TYR A 129 15.41 -12.68 -7.07
C TYR A 129 15.23 -14.16 -7.45
N GLY A 130 14.24 -14.49 -8.28
CA GLY A 130 14.00 -15.87 -8.72
C GLY A 130 13.50 -16.78 -7.61
N VAL A 131 12.64 -16.24 -6.73
CA VAL A 131 12.02 -16.95 -5.61
C VAL A 131 10.52 -17.07 -5.86
N PRO A 132 10.05 -18.14 -6.52
CA PRO A 132 8.64 -18.29 -6.82
C PRO A 132 7.81 -18.33 -5.55
N HIS A 133 6.72 -17.56 -5.49
CA HIS A 133 5.87 -17.54 -4.28
C HIS A 133 5.30 -18.93 -3.94
N ARG A 134 5.14 -19.80 -4.94
CA ARG A 134 4.68 -21.20 -4.80
C ARG A 134 5.72 -22.15 -4.19
N SER A 135 6.97 -21.70 -4.10
CA SER A 135 8.07 -22.50 -3.54
C SER A 135 8.19 -22.37 -2.02
N ILE A 136 7.40 -21.48 -1.40
CA ILE A 136 7.44 -21.15 0.03
C ILE A 136 6.24 -21.80 0.74
N ASP A 137 6.45 -22.24 1.98
CA ASP A 137 5.39 -22.68 2.88
C ASP A 137 4.89 -21.46 3.70
N TRP A 138 3.69 -20.96 3.40
CA TRP A 138 3.17 -19.72 3.97
C TRP A 138 2.30 -19.93 5.20
N TYR A 139 2.44 -19.02 6.16
CA TYR A 139 1.65 -18.98 7.39
C TYR A 139 1.05 -17.58 7.56
N GLN A 140 -0.27 -17.47 7.74
CA GLN A 140 -0.95 -16.19 7.92
C GLN A 140 -1.62 -16.07 9.29
N GLU A 141 -1.65 -14.86 9.85
CA GLU A 141 -2.34 -14.59 11.12
C GLU A 141 -3.85 -14.46 10.95
N LEU A 142 -4.30 -13.85 9.86
CA LEU A 142 -5.70 -13.51 9.62
C LEU A 142 -6.21 -14.12 8.32
N ASP A 143 -7.52 -14.27 8.24
CA ASP A 143 -8.21 -14.48 6.97
C ASP A 143 -8.11 -13.24 6.06
N GLN A 144 -8.49 -13.41 4.80
CA GLN A 144 -8.49 -12.32 3.84
C GLN A 144 -9.56 -11.28 4.15
N ASP A 145 -9.28 -9.99 3.86
CA ASP A 145 -10.26 -8.91 3.94
C ASP A 145 -11.51 -9.21 3.11
N ILE A 146 -11.31 -9.75 1.90
CA ILE A 146 -12.37 -10.21 1.00
C ILE A 146 -12.09 -11.69 0.70
N PRO A 147 -13.05 -12.62 0.89
CA PRO A 147 -12.80 -14.04 0.63
C PRO A 147 -12.32 -14.31 -0.79
N VAL A 148 -11.25 -15.11 -0.92
CA VAL A 148 -10.69 -15.61 -2.19
C VAL A 148 -10.39 -17.08 -2.03
N GLU A 149 -10.77 -17.88 -3.03
CA GLU A 149 -10.41 -19.30 -3.11
C GLU A 149 -8.95 -19.43 -3.56
N MET A 150 -8.10 -19.91 -2.67
CA MET A 150 -6.69 -20.14 -2.96
C MET A 150 -6.52 -21.47 -3.70
N PRO A 151 -5.73 -21.52 -4.78
CA PRO A 151 -5.34 -22.77 -5.43
C PRO A 151 -4.59 -23.73 -4.49
N ASP A 152 -4.81 -25.04 -4.63
CA ASP A 152 -4.19 -26.09 -3.80
C ASP A 152 -2.66 -26.12 -3.87
N ASP A 153 -2.08 -25.59 -4.94
CA ASP A 153 -0.64 -25.50 -5.14
C ASP A 153 -0.02 -24.26 -4.48
N ILE A 154 -0.82 -23.41 -3.80
CA ILE A 154 -0.35 -22.40 -2.84
C ILE A 154 -0.46 -22.99 -1.44
N LYS A 155 0.69 -23.30 -0.82
CA LYS A 155 0.76 -23.79 0.55
C LYS A 155 0.57 -22.65 1.53
N LEU A 156 -0.67 -22.42 1.95
CA LEU A 156 -1.03 -21.35 2.90
C LEU A 156 -1.81 -21.94 4.09
N GLN A 157 -1.29 -21.74 5.30
CA GLN A 157 -1.95 -22.16 6.53
C GLN A 157 -2.30 -20.95 7.40
N THR A 158 -3.54 -20.89 7.90
CA THR A 158 -3.93 -19.90 8.92
C THR A 158 -3.46 -20.38 10.29
N LEU A 159 -2.79 -19.48 11.02
CA LEU A 159 -2.31 -19.71 12.38
C LEU A 159 -3.47 -19.59 13.39
N PRO A 160 -3.36 -20.23 14.56
CA PRO A 160 -4.27 -19.96 15.68
C PRO A 160 -4.23 -18.48 16.13
N ASP A 161 -5.34 -17.97 16.65
CA ASP A 161 -5.49 -16.55 17.04
C ASP A 161 -4.53 -16.09 18.15
N ASP A 162 -3.96 -17.02 18.93
CA ASP A 162 -3.00 -16.75 20.00
C ASP A 162 -1.53 -16.70 19.50
N LYS A 163 -1.30 -16.91 18.20
CA LYS A 163 0.02 -16.88 17.58
C LYS A 163 0.24 -15.59 16.77
N SER A 164 1.49 -15.14 16.76
CA SER A 164 1.95 -13.93 16.06
C SER A 164 3.14 -14.29 15.18
N VAL A 165 3.13 -13.90 13.90
CA VAL A 165 4.22 -14.23 12.96
C VAL A 165 5.53 -13.58 13.39
N ALA A 166 5.46 -12.39 14.01
CA ALA A 166 6.64 -11.70 14.50
C ALA A 166 7.32 -12.49 15.63
N ASP A 167 6.54 -12.98 16.59
CA ASP A 167 7.07 -13.74 17.71
C ASP A 167 7.53 -15.13 17.27
N MET A 168 6.77 -15.79 16.38
CA MET A 168 7.15 -17.09 15.81
C MET A 168 8.47 -17.03 15.02
N VAL A 169 8.77 -15.92 14.34
CA VAL A 169 10.09 -15.71 13.72
C VAL A 169 11.18 -15.59 14.79
N ALA A 170 10.96 -14.83 15.87
CA ALA A 170 11.96 -14.70 16.93
C ALA A 170 12.24 -16.04 17.65
N GLU A 171 11.21 -16.84 17.85
CA GLU A 171 11.29 -18.16 18.49
C GLU A 171 11.76 -19.29 17.53
N GLY A 172 11.88 -19.00 16.23
CA GLY A 172 12.35 -19.97 15.23
C GLY A 172 11.31 -21.01 14.82
N GLU A 173 10.03 -20.78 15.17
CA GLU A 173 8.90 -21.56 14.65
C GLU A 173 8.66 -21.27 13.15
N LEU A 174 8.96 -20.04 12.71
CA LEU A 174 9.02 -19.62 11.31
C LEU A 174 10.44 -19.16 10.96
N ASP A 175 10.88 -19.47 9.74
CA ASP A 175 12.21 -19.11 9.25
C ASP A 175 12.31 -17.61 8.92
N ALA A 176 11.22 -17.01 8.45
CA ALA A 176 11.15 -15.61 8.07
C ALA A 176 9.71 -15.06 8.16
N CYS A 177 9.57 -13.74 8.06
CA CYS A 177 8.29 -13.10 7.77
C CYS A 177 8.44 -11.93 6.81
N ILE A 178 7.37 -11.67 6.05
CA ILE A 178 7.20 -10.44 5.30
C ILE A 178 6.12 -9.64 6.04
N HIS A 179 6.43 -8.41 6.43
CA HIS A 179 5.55 -7.62 7.28
C HIS A 179 5.28 -6.22 6.70
N SER A 180 4.17 -5.59 7.06
CA SER A 180 3.84 -4.22 6.61
C SER A 180 4.52 -3.12 7.42
N SER A 181 5.01 -3.48 8.61
CA SER A 181 5.65 -2.61 9.62
C SER A 181 6.96 -3.22 10.12
N ILE A 182 7.79 -2.46 10.83
CA ILE A 182 8.94 -3.06 11.53
C ILE A 182 8.41 -3.89 12.69
N ILE A 183 8.87 -5.14 12.80
CA ILE A 183 8.40 -6.06 13.84
C ILE A 183 9.00 -5.74 15.21
N LYS A 184 8.22 -5.97 16.27
CA LYS A 184 8.59 -5.64 17.64
C LYS A 184 9.90 -6.32 18.11
N PRO A 185 10.15 -7.61 17.83
CA PRO A 185 11.43 -8.24 18.18
C PRO A 185 12.65 -7.51 17.58
N PHE A 186 12.57 -7.10 16.31
CA PHE A 186 13.64 -6.34 15.66
C PHE A 186 13.83 -4.95 16.30
N LEU A 187 12.75 -4.23 16.61
CA LEU A 187 12.81 -2.93 17.30
C LEU A 187 13.43 -3.03 18.69
N ASN A 188 13.20 -4.14 19.38
CA ASN A 188 13.76 -4.41 20.70
C ASN A 188 15.23 -4.89 20.64
N GLY A 189 15.80 -5.04 19.45
CA GLY A 189 17.17 -5.53 19.27
C GLY A 189 17.35 -7.01 19.56
N ASP A 190 16.31 -7.84 19.37
CA ASP A 190 16.42 -9.29 19.55
C ASP A 190 17.47 -9.86 18.57
N PRO A 191 18.59 -10.44 19.05
CA PRO A 191 19.67 -10.93 18.18
C PRO A 191 19.26 -12.14 17.33
N ARG A 192 18.10 -12.75 17.61
CA ARG A 192 17.54 -13.85 16.82
C ARG A 192 16.87 -13.37 15.54
N VAL A 193 16.65 -12.06 15.39
CA VAL A 193 15.91 -11.48 14.26
C VAL A 193 16.79 -10.50 13.49
N ALA A 194 16.90 -10.69 12.18
CA ALA A 194 17.61 -9.79 11.28
C ALA A 194 16.74 -9.42 10.07
N ARG A 195 17.16 -8.42 9.29
CA ARG A 195 16.58 -8.19 7.96
C ARG A 195 17.20 -9.17 6.96
N LEU A 196 16.41 -9.63 6.00
CA LEU A 196 16.93 -10.40 4.86
C LEU A 196 17.90 -9.56 4.02
N PHE A 197 17.60 -8.27 3.87
CA PHE A 197 18.43 -7.30 3.16
C PHE A 197 19.09 -6.33 4.17
N PRO A 198 20.36 -6.56 4.57
CA PRO A 198 21.05 -5.67 5.49
C PRO A 198 21.17 -4.24 4.93
N ASP A 199 21.53 -4.11 3.65
CA ASP A 199 21.56 -2.84 2.91
C ASP A 199 20.31 -2.67 2.04
N PHE A 200 19.14 -2.75 2.69
CA PHE A 200 17.85 -2.60 2.02
C PHE A 200 17.72 -1.29 1.24
N LYS A 201 18.38 -0.20 1.66
CA LYS A 201 18.29 1.08 0.94
C LYS A 201 18.94 0.95 -0.44
N GLN A 202 20.12 0.35 -0.53
CA GLN A 202 20.77 0.15 -1.83
C GLN A 202 19.96 -0.77 -2.73
N GLU A 203 19.40 -1.87 -2.20
CA GLU A 203 18.50 -2.77 -2.95
C GLU A 203 17.27 -2.02 -3.50
N GLU A 204 16.70 -1.09 -2.71
CA GLU A 204 15.56 -0.28 -3.12
C GLU A 204 15.92 0.72 -4.23
N VAL A 205 17.12 1.31 -4.17
CA VAL A 205 17.66 2.17 -5.23
C VAL A 205 17.89 1.37 -6.51
N ASP A 206 18.50 0.20 -6.42
CA ASP A 206 18.79 -0.66 -7.57
C ASP A 206 17.49 -1.15 -8.23
N PHE A 207 16.52 -1.57 -7.42
CA PHE A 207 15.18 -1.92 -7.88
C PHE A 207 14.50 -0.75 -8.61
N PHE A 208 14.54 0.45 -8.04
CA PHE A 208 13.99 1.64 -8.68
C PHE A 208 14.72 1.99 -9.97
N GLY A 209 16.05 1.92 -9.99
CA GLY A 209 16.86 2.19 -11.19
C GLY A 209 16.55 1.21 -12.32
N LYS A 210 16.34 -0.08 -12.01
CA LYS A 210 16.01 -1.11 -12.99
C LYS A 210 14.56 -1.00 -13.50
N THR A 211 13.62 -0.74 -12.61
CA THR A 211 12.18 -0.89 -12.92
C THR A 211 11.45 0.45 -13.09
N GLY A 212 11.96 1.53 -12.50
CA GLY A 212 11.25 2.81 -12.35
C GLY A 212 10.05 2.76 -11.39
N MET A 213 9.84 1.63 -10.70
CA MET A 213 8.66 1.44 -9.86
C MET A 213 8.91 1.89 -8.42
N PHE A 214 8.08 2.82 -7.94
CA PHE A 214 7.96 3.09 -6.50
C PHE A 214 6.61 2.52 -6.01
N PRO A 215 6.61 1.38 -5.28
CA PRO A 215 5.41 0.61 -5.01
C PRO A 215 4.27 1.41 -4.37
N ILE A 216 3.08 1.35 -4.99
CA ILE A 216 1.83 1.92 -4.50
C ILE A 216 1.22 0.95 -3.48
N MET A 217 0.95 1.41 -2.26
CA MET A 217 0.37 0.56 -1.22
C MET A 217 -1.15 0.70 -1.16
N HIS A 218 -1.62 1.94 -1.09
CA HIS A 218 -3.01 2.27 -0.86
C HIS A 218 -3.54 3.21 -1.93
N ILE A 219 -4.82 3.07 -2.23
CA ILE A 219 -5.62 3.94 -3.11
C ILE A 219 -6.63 4.73 -2.28
N THR A 220 -7.32 5.67 -2.91
CA THR A 220 -8.48 6.34 -2.31
C THR A 220 -9.75 5.76 -2.91
N GLY A 221 -10.39 4.87 -2.15
CA GLY A 221 -11.66 4.22 -2.49
C GLY A 221 -12.85 5.11 -2.14
N ILE A 222 -13.93 4.95 -2.90
CA ILE A 222 -15.20 5.68 -2.77
C ILE A 222 -16.32 4.65 -2.93
N ARG A 223 -17.34 4.69 -2.06
CA ARG A 223 -18.54 3.87 -2.26
C ARG A 223 -19.22 4.25 -3.56
N LYS A 224 -19.61 3.25 -4.35
CA LYS A 224 -20.21 3.45 -5.68
C LYS A 224 -21.46 4.35 -5.63
N GLU A 225 -22.30 4.19 -4.61
CA GLU A 225 -23.50 5.01 -4.39
C GLU A 225 -23.19 6.52 -4.36
N ILE A 226 -22.08 6.92 -3.74
CA ILE A 226 -21.68 8.33 -3.65
C ILE A 226 -21.34 8.89 -5.04
N VAL A 227 -20.70 8.08 -5.88
CA VAL A 227 -20.37 8.46 -7.27
C VAL A 227 -21.64 8.61 -8.10
N GLU A 228 -22.60 7.71 -7.94
CA GLU A 228 -23.88 7.74 -8.65
C GLU A 228 -24.74 8.95 -8.25
N GLN A 229 -24.82 9.27 -6.96
CA GLN A 229 -25.59 10.41 -6.46
C GLN A 229 -24.88 11.75 -6.70
N HIS A 230 -23.55 11.76 -6.61
CA HIS A 230 -22.73 12.96 -6.64
C HIS A 230 -21.48 12.77 -7.53
N PRO A 231 -21.64 12.70 -8.86
CA PRO A 231 -20.55 12.38 -9.80
C PRO A 231 -19.40 13.41 -9.83
N TRP A 232 -19.59 14.57 -9.21
CA TRP A 232 -18.56 15.60 -9.04
C TRP A 232 -17.66 15.36 -7.81
N VAL A 233 -18.04 14.50 -6.86
CA VAL A 233 -17.26 14.19 -5.64
C VAL A 233 -15.88 13.60 -5.96
N PRO A 234 -15.72 12.60 -6.85
CA PRO A 234 -14.41 12.05 -7.20
C PRO A 234 -13.42 13.14 -7.67
N ILE A 235 -13.89 14.04 -8.54
CA ILE A 235 -13.08 15.15 -9.09
C ILE A 235 -12.68 16.11 -7.97
N ASN A 236 -13.63 16.54 -7.14
CA ASN A 236 -13.37 17.51 -6.09
C ASN A 236 -12.44 16.95 -4.99
N MET A 237 -12.57 15.66 -4.68
CA MET A 237 -11.67 14.97 -3.77
C MET A 237 -10.26 14.81 -4.36
N TYR A 238 -10.15 14.44 -5.64
CA TYR A 238 -8.87 14.36 -6.35
C TYR A 238 -8.11 15.70 -6.28
N HIS A 239 -8.79 16.82 -6.52
CA HIS A 239 -8.18 18.15 -6.42
C HIS A 239 -7.81 18.53 -4.99
N ALA A 240 -8.68 18.25 -4.02
CA ALA A 240 -8.43 18.58 -2.62
C ALA A 240 -7.22 17.81 -2.09
N LEU A 241 -7.10 16.51 -2.41
CA LEU A 241 -5.96 15.68 -2.01
C LEU A 241 -4.65 16.10 -2.70
N ASN A 242 -4.69 16.44 -3.99
CA ASN A 242 -3.51 17.00 -4.68
C ASN A 242 -3.06 18.33 -4.04
N LYS A 243 -4.01 19.23 -3.73
CA LYS A 243 -3.70 20.51 -3.09
C LYS A 243 -3.15 20.30 -1.68
N ALA A 244 -3.70 19.37 -0.92
CA ALA A 244 -3.21 19.03 0.42
C ALA A 244 -1.77 18.52 0.37
N LYS A 245 -1.48 17.55 -0.52
CA LYS A 245 -0.12 17.07 -0.74
C LYS A 245 0.83 18.20 -1.12
N ALA A 246 0.45 19.08 -2.05
CA ALA A 246 1.31 20.19 -2.48
C ALA A 246 1.63 21.17 -1.34
N VAL A 247 0.65 21.49 -0.49
CA VAL A 247 0.86 22.32 0.71
C VAL A 247 1.83 21.64 1.67
N ALA A 248 1.62 20.36 1.97
CA ALA A 248 2.44 19.58 2.88
C ALA A 248 3.88 19.44 2.37
N MET A 249 4.07 19.03 1.11
CA MET A 249 5.39 18.86 0.50
C MET A 249 6.19 20.17 0.52
N LYS A 250 5.54 21.31 0.26
CA LYS A 250 6.18 22.63 0.38
C LYS A 250 6.65 22.94 1.81
N GLN A 251 5.87 22.54 2.82
CA GLN A 251 6.25 22.72 4.22
C GLN A 251 7.40 21.79 4.62
N MET A 252 7.38 20.55 4.16
CA MET A 252 8.37 19.52 4.47
C MET A 252 9.78 19.84 3.95
N VAL A 253 9.94 20.77 3.01
CA VAL A 253 11.28 21.26 2.62
C VAL A 253 12.04 21.86 3.81
N ASN A 254 11.34 22.41 4.82
CA ASN A 254 11.95 23.01 5.99
C ASN A 254 12.45 21.95 7.00
N PRO A 255 13.77 21.78 7.20
CA PRO A 255 14.32 20.76 8.09
C PRO A 255 13.95 20.96 9.57
N ARG A 256 13.53 22.15 9.98
CA ARG A 256 13.21 22.45 11.38
C ARG A 256 11.95 21.75 11.90
N ILE A 257 11.12 21.19 11.01
CA ILE A 257 9.87 20.51 11.40
C ILE A 257 10.08 19.03 11.71
N VAL A 258 11.26 18.46 11.40
CA VAL A 258 11.59 17.06 11.65
C VAL A 258 12.92 16.99 12.42
N PRO A 259 12.96 16.37 13.62
CA PRO A 259 14.17 16.32 14.46
C PRO A 259 15.16 15.23 14.00
N LEU A 260 15.58 15.28 12.73
CA LEU A 260 16.60 14.39 12.16
C LEU A 260 17.82 15.20 11.73
N ALA A 261 19.00 14.81 12.21
CA ALA A 261 20.25 15.54 11.97
C ALA A 261 20.58 15.72 10.49
N TRP A 262 20.33 14.69 9.68
CA TRP A 262 20.61 14.66 8.23
C TRP A 262 19.35 14.81 7.38
N TYR A 263 18.27 15.39 7.91
CA TYR A 263 17.00 15.52 7.20
C TYR A 263 17.15 16.13 5.80
N ARG A 264 17.90 17.24 5.71
CA ARG A 264 18.06 17.98 4.45
C ARG A 264 18.88 17.18 3.43
N GLU A 265 19.92 16.50 3.88
CA GLU A 265 20.74 15.63 3.03
C GLU A 265 19.92 14.46 2.49
N THR A 266 19.15 13.77 3.34
CA THR A 266 18.23 12.69 2.91
C THR A 266 17.15 13.20 1.94
N TRP A 267 16.65 14.43 2.15
CA TRP A 267 15.69 15.04 1.22
C TRP A 267 16.30 15.27 -0.17
N GLU A 268 17.51 15.84 -0.22
CA GLU A 268 18.22 16.13 -1.48
C GLU A 268 18.62 14.84 -2.21
N GLU A 269 19.07 13.83 -1.48
CA GLU A 269 19.35 12.50 -2.03
C GLU A 269 18.09 11.85 -2.61
N GLN A 270 16.96 11.91 -1.90
CA GLN A 270 15.68 11.41 -2.41
C GLN A 270 15.25 12.12 -3.69
N GLU A 271 15.40 13.45 -3.77
CA GLU A 271 15.07 14.21 -4.98
C GLU A 271 15.96 13.83 -6.17
N GLN A 272 17.24 13.51 -5.92
CA GLN A 272 18.17 13.04 -6.95
C GLN A 272 17.78 11.65 -7.47
N LEU A 273 17.37 10.75 -6.57
CA LEU A 273 17.06 9.35 -6.90
C LEU A 273 15.66 9.17 -7.50
N LEU A 274 14.64 9.82 -6.91
CA LEU A 274 13.24 9.57 -7.20
C LEU A 274 12.53 10.77 -7.88
N GLY A 275 13.25 11.88 -8.07
CA GLY A 275 12.68 13.13 -8.59
C GLY A 275 11.96 13.96 -7.53
N LYS A 276 11.33 15.05 -7.97
CA LYS A 276 10.76 16.08 -7.08
C LYS A 276 9.44 15.70 -6.40
N ASP A 277 8.70 14.77 -6.98
CA ASP A 277 7.41 14.32 -6.44
C ASP A 277 7.19 12.81 -6.66
N PRO A 278 7.89 11.95 -5.90
CA PRO A 278 7.68 10.50 -5.99
C PRO A 278 6.32 10.05 -5.44
N TRP A 279 5.56 10.96 -4.80
CA TRP A 279 4.18 10.75 -4.38
C TRP A 279 3.17 11.26 -5.41
N GLU A 280 3.53 11.39 -6.68
CA GLU A 280 2.61 11.83 -7.73
C GLU A 280 1.28 11.04 -7.71
N TYR A 281 0.17 11.76 -7.88
CA TYR A 281 -1.17 11.20 -8.04
C TYR A 281 -1.54 11.22 -9.53
N GLY A 282 -2.56 10.45 -9.90
CA GLY A 282 -3.02 10.33 -11.29
C GLY A 282 -2.39 9.16 -12.03
N LEU A 283 -2.84 8.97 -13.28
CA LEU A 283 -2.43 7.87 -14.15
C LEU A 283 -1.38 8.32 -15.17
N GLY A 284 -0.32 8.98 -14.69
CA GLY A 284 0.89 9.25 -15.47
C GLY A 284 1.61 7.95 -15.84
N GLU A 285 2.61 8.05 -16.73
CA GLU A 285 3.35 6.89 -17.26
C GLU A 285 3.92 5.98 -16.17
N GLN A 286 4.58 6.56 -15.16
CA GLN A 286 5.20 5.81 -14.07
C GLN A 286 4.16 5.07 -13.21
N ASN A 287 3.05 5.73 -12.88
CA ASN A 287 1.97 5.12 -12.11
C ASN A 287 1.26 4.02 -12.89
N ARG A 288 1.01 4.21 -14.20
CA ARG A 288 0.45 3.17 -15.06
C ARG A 288 1.33 1.93 -15.07
N LYS A 289 2.64 2.09 -15.31
CA LYS A 289 3.62 0.99 -15.27
C LYS A 289 3.62 0.26 -13.92
N THR A 290 3.55 1.00 -12.82
CA THR A 290 3.53 0.43 -11.47
C THR A 290 2.23 -0.36 -11.22
N LEU A 291 1.08 0.19 -11.62
CA LEU A 291 -0.22 -0.47 -11.48
C LEU A 291 -0.36 -1.69 -12.38
N GLU A 292 0.13 -1.64 -13.61
CA GLU A 292 0.16 -2.80 -14.53
C GLU A 292 0.93 -3.98 -13.93
N ASN A 293 2.10 -3.72 -13.33
CA ASN A 293 2.85 -4.77 -12.63
C ASN A 293 2.12 -5.29 -11.40
N MET A 294 1.46 -4.42 -10.62
CA MET A 294 0.64 -4.87 -9.50
C MET A 294 -0.50 -5.78 -9.95
N ILE A 295 -1.19 -5.44 -11.06
CA ILE A 295 -2.24 -6.29 -11.64
C ILE A 295 -1.66 -7.65 -12.05
N ASN A 296 -0.48 -7.67 -12.69
CA ASN A 296 0.20 -8.92 -13.04
C ASN A 296 0.49 -9.77 -11.81
N TYR A 297 1.09 -9.18 -10.77
CA TYR A 297 1.39 -9.87 -9.52
C TYR A 297 0.12 -10.40 -8.85
N SER A 298 -0.98 -9.63 -8.89
CA SER A 298 -2.26 -10.04 -8.30
C SER A 298 -2.83 -11.27 -9.02
N HIS A 299 -2.75 -11.30 -10.35
CA HIS A 299 -3.17 -12.44 -11.16
C HIS A 299 -2.26 -13.67 -10.94
N GLU A 300 -0.93 -13.49 -10.96
CA GLU A 300 0.04 -14.57 -10.72
C GLU A 300 -0.12 -15.23 -9.34
N GLN A 301 -0.45 -14.43 -8.33
CA GLN A 301 -0.65 -14.86 -6.95
C GLN A 301 -2.10 -15.30 -6.65
N ALA A 302 -2.89 -15.54 -7.70
CA ALA A 302 -4.27 -16.04 -7.65
C ALA A 302 -5.27 -15.17 -6.85
N LEU A 303 -5.02 -13.87 -6.75
CA LEU A 303 -5.94 -12.91 -6.11
C LEU A 303 -7.02 -12.40 -7.07
N MET A 304 -6.74 -12.39 -8.37
CA MET A 304 -7.69 -11.98 -9.41
C MET A 304 -7.92 -13.13 -10.40
N LYS A 305 -9.19 -13.40 -10.71
CA LYS A 305 -9.59 -14.36 -11.74
C LYS A 305 -9.51 -13.75 -13.14
N ASN A 306 -9.89 -12.48 -13.30
CA ASN A 306 -9.86 -11.78 -14.59
C ASN A 306 -8.83 -10.66 -14.57
N LYS A 307 -7.95 -10.61 -15.58
CA LYS A 307 -6.99 -9.52 -15.71
C LYS A 307 -7.68 -8.25 -16.22
N MET A 308 -7.71 -7.22 -15.37
CA MET A 308 -8.22 -5.89 -15.70
C MET A 308 -7.11 -5.01 -16.30
N SER A 309 -7.49 -3.95 -17.02
CA SER A 309 -6.58 -2.87 -17.39
C SER A 309 -6.53 -1.80 -16.30
N VAL A 310 -5.52 -0.92 -16.32
CA VAL A 310 -5.46 0.22 -15.39
C VAL A 310 -6.66 1.17 -15.56
N ASP A 311 -7.21 1.29 -16.76
CA ASP A 311 -8.34 2.18 -17.03
C ASP A 311 -9.65 1.63 -16.43
N ASP A 312 -9.76 0.32 -16.19
CA ASP A 312 -10.90 -0.29 -15.51
C ASP A 312 -10.90 -0.03 -13.99
N LEU A 313 -9.73 0.35 -13.43
CA LEU A 313 -9.52 0.47 -11.99
C LEU A 313 -9.87 1.84 -11.42
N PHE A 314 -9.99 2.89 -12.22
CA PHE A 314 -10.13 4.23 -11.65
C PHE A 314 -11.19 5.04 -12.37
N LEU A 315 -11.95 5.81 -11.58
CA LEU A 315 -12.86 6.81 -12.09
C LEU A 315 -12.08 7.87 -12.87
N SER A 316 -12.66 8.34 -13.96
CA SER A 316 -12.13 9.50 -14.66
C SER A 316 -12.20 10.72 -13.76
N VAL A 317 -11.05 11.36 -13.58
CA VAL A 317 -10.90 12.64 -12.86
C VAL A 317 -10.56 13.80 -13.80
N ASP A 318 -10.73 13.59 -15.12
CA ASP A 318 -10.57 14.64 -16.12
C ASP A 318 -11.74 15.64 -16.05
N GLN A 319 -11.41 16.92 -16.19
CA GLN A 319 -12.37 18.01 -16.28
C GLN A 319 -12.61 18.49 -17.73
N GLY A 320 -12.08 17.75 -18.72
CA GLY A 320 -12.20 18.09 -20.14
C GLY A 320 -11.37 19.30 -20.56
N ARG A 321 -10.22 19.55 -19.91
CA ARG A 321 -9.30 20.62 -20.34
C ARG A 321 -8.56 20.17 -21.60
N LYS A 322 -8.43 21.08 -22.59
CA LYS A 322 -7.92 20.80 -23.95
C LYS A 322 -8.86 19.97 -24.84
N ARG A 323 -10.17 20.21 -24.78
CA ARG A 323 -11.06 19.93 -25.93
C ARG A 323 -10.52 20.76 -27.10
N GLY A 324 -9.95 20.09 -28.10
CA GLY A 324 -9.27 20.74 -29.22
C GLY A 324 -10.16 21.72 -29.98
N VAL A 325 -9.50 22.72 -30.57
CA VAL A 325 -9.89 23.23 -31.88
C VAL A 325 -9.15 22.41 -32.92
#